data_AF-A0A6Q2Z894-F1
#
_entry.id   AF-A0A6Q2Z894-F1
#
_cell.length_a   1.000
_cell.length_b   1.000
_cell.length_c   1.000
_cell.angle_alpha   90.00
_cell.angle_beta   90.00
_cell.angle_gamma   90.00
#
_symmetry.space_group_name_H-M   'P 1'
#
loop_
_entity.id
_entity.type
_entity.pdbx_description
1 polymer ?
#
loop_
_entity_poly.entity_id
_entity_poly.type
_entity_poly.pdbx_seq_one_letter_code
_entity_poly.pdbx_strand_id
1 'polypeptide(L)'
;CQVTQTHPCFSTSPTSSFIALYPSAFRVKRGTHSLVNPTFQNTVEDVNLLFEILLAGLQIEGEDMPFLIPDPELASLRRVQKLEVICEDILPKKLSEIRRLTSHLSQRRGSLSREDFERTVLTMVYTAQSLSHTISDTQRELWGDTLVQLFRAIKEDLAPPLRAAQNN
;
A
#
# COMPACT_ATOMS: atom_id res chain seq x y z
N CYS A 1 2.85 46.16 -42.43
CA CYS A 1 3.05 44.74 -42.06
C CYS A 1 4.32 44.61 -41.23
N GLN A 2 4.22 44.56 -39.90
CA GLN A 2 5.06 43.73 -39.03
C GLN A 2 4.26 43.46 -37.75
N VAL A 3 4.02 42.18 -37.47
CA VAL A 3 3.31 41.66 -36.30
C VAL A 3 4.37 41.33 -35.27
N THR A 4 4.41 42.05 -34.15
CA THR A 4 5.30 41.73 -33.03
C THR A 4 4.61 40.69 -32.15
N GLN A 5 5.15 39.47 -32.17
CA GLN A 5 4.70 38.34 -31.36
C GLN A 5 4.91 38.65 -29.86
N THR A 6 3.81 38.64 -29.11
CA THR A 6 3.83 38.51 -27.66
C THR A 6 4.03 37.03 -27.31
N HIS A 7 5.18 36.67 -26.75
CA HIS A 7 5.39 35.36 -26.14
C HIS A 7 4.64 35.29 -24.80
N PRO A 8 3.77 34.29 -24.56
CA PRO A 8 3.27 34.03 -23.21
C PRO A 8 4.34 33.30 -22.40
N CYS A 9 4.70 33.87 -21.25
CA CYS A 9 5.45 33.20 -20.20
C CYS A 9 4.56 32.09 -19.61
N PHE A 10 4.79 30.84 -20.04
CA PHE A 10 4.24 29.68 -19.35
C PHE A 10 5.06 29.43 -18.08
N SER A 11 4.66 30.06 -16.99
CA SER A 11 5.00 29.57 -15.65
C SER A 11 4.07 28.38 -15.37
N THR A 12 4.49 27.18 -15.76
CA THR A 12 3.90 25.97 -15.20
C THR A 12 4.54 25.75 -13.84
N SER A 13 3.97 26.35 -12.81
CA SER A 13 4.10 25.82 -11.46
C SER A 13 3.72 24.33 -11.49
N PRO A 14 4.55 23.41 -10.95
CA PRO A 14 4.14 22.02 -10.85
C PRO A 14 2.95 21.97 -9.89
N THR A 15 1.76 21.86 -10.45
CA THR A 15 0.57 21.41 -9.72
C THR A 15 0.97 20.13 -9.01
N SER A 16 0.90 20.13 -7.68
CA SER A 16 1.09 18.95 -6.85
C SER A 16 0.16 17.85 -7.38
N SER A 17 0.71 16.97 -8.21
CA SER A 17 0.03 15.75 -8.59
C SER A 17 -0.09 14.96 -7.31
N PHE A 18 -1.32 14.76 -6.84
CA PHE A 18 -1.58 13.80 -5.77
C PHE A 18 -1.23 12.42 -6.33
N ILE A 19 0.02 12.00 -6.17
CA ILE A 19 0.47 10.69 -6.62
C ILE A 19 -0.22 9.65 -5.75
N ALA A 20 -1.05 8.80 -6.35
CA ALA A 20 -1.65 7.67 -5.66
C ALA A 20 -0.56 6.71 -5.16
N LEU A 21 -0.61 6.34 -3.88
CA LEU A 21 0.29 5.37 -3.27
C LEU A 21 0.10 3.98 -3.90
N TYR A 22 -1.16 3.60 -4.10
CA TYR A 22 -1.59 2.33 -4.70
C TYR A 22 -2.37 2.58 -5.99
N PRO A 23 -1.71 2.93 -7.11
CA PRO A 23 -2.41 3.28 -8.35
C PRO A 23 -3.21 2.12 -8.93
N SER A 24 -2.83 0.87 -8.65
CA SER A 24 -3.55 -0.33 -9.09
C SER A 24 -4.95 -0.44 -8.50
N ALA A 25 -5.22 0.17 -7.34
CA ALA A 25 -6.56 0.20 -6.73
C ALA A 25 -7.63 0.88 -7.63
N PHE A 26 -7.19 1.72 -8.57
CA PHE A 26 -8.06 2.46 -9.48
C PHE A 26 -8.11 1.84 -10.89
N ARG A 27 -7.38 0.74 -11.13
CA ARG A 27 -7.39 0.03 -12.41
C ARG A 27 -8.50 -1.02 -12.39
N VAL A 28 -9.53 -0.85 -13.22
CA VAL A 28 -10.57 -1.87 -13.40
C VAL A 28 -9.99 -3.05 -14.18
N LYS A 29 -9.76 -4.20 -13.53
CA LYS A 29 -9.52 -5.47 -14.24
C LYS A 29 -10.83 -5.96 -14.87
N ARG A 30 -10.77 -6.34 -16.14
CA ARG A 30 -11.91 -6.82 -16.94
C ARG A 30 -12.45 -8.10 -16.30
N GLY A 31 -13.68 -8.10 -15.76
CA GLY A 31 -14.31 -9.27 -15.11
C GLY A 31 -14.78 -9.04 -13.67
N THR A 32 -14.25 -8.05 -12.96
CA THR A 32 -14.63 -7.68 -11.58
C THR A 32 -15.10 -6.22 -11.51
N HIS A 33 -16.15 -5.89 -12.26
CA HIS A 33 -16.68 -4.53 -12.38
C HIS A 33 -17.21 -3.92 -11.06
N SER A 34 -17.26 -4.67 -9.95
CA SER A 34 -17.84 -4.25 -8.67
C SER A 34 -16.84 -3.76 -7.62
N LEU A 35 -15.53 -3.78 -7.87
CA LEU A 35 -14.52 -3.48 -6.84
C LEU A 35 -13.52 -2.41 -7.30
N VAL A 36 -14.02 -1.21 -7.61
CA VAL A 36 -13.12 -0.04 -7.71
C VAL A 36 -12.69 0.32 -6.29
N ASN A 37 -11.38 0.39 -6.05
CA ASN A 37 -10.77 0.76 -4.76
C ASN A 37 -11.29 -0.08 -3.55
N PRO A 38 -11.13 -1.42 -3.57
CA PRO A 38 -11.63 -2.29 -2.50
C PRO A 38 -10.85 -2.12 -1.19
N THR A 39 -11.58 -2.25 -0.08
CA THR A 39 -11.09 -2.11 1.30
C THR A 39 -11.68 -3.24 2.14
N PHE A 40 -10.84 -4.00 2.84
CA PHE A 40 -11.28 -5.06 3.75
C PHE A 40 -11.75 -4.46 5.07
N GLN A 41 -10.98 -3.56 5.67
CA GLN A 41 -11.18 -3.11 7.06
C GLN A 41 -12.28 -2.06 7.19
N ASN A 42 -13.56 -2.46 7.09
CA ASN A 42 -14.69 -1.53 7.22
C ASN A 42 -15.28 -1.45 8.63
N THR A 43 -15.20 -2.52 9.40
CA THR A 43 -15.66 -2.59 10.79
C THR A 43 -14.59 -3.20 11.70
N VAL A 44 -14.81 -3.17 13.01
CA VAL A 44 -13.92 -3.81 13.98
C VAL A 44 -13.88 -5.33 13.77
N GLU A 45 -14.99 -5.93 13.36
CA GLU A 45 -15.07 -7.35 13.02
C GLU A 45 -14.22 -7.69 11.79
N ASP A 46 -14.19 -6.82 10.76
CA ASP A 46 -13.27 -7.00 9.62
C ASP A 46 -11.80 -6.93 10.06
N VAL A 47 -11.47 -6.03 10.99
CA VAL A 47 -10.11 -5.91 11.54
C VAL A 47 -9.73 -7.17 12.32
N ASN A 48 -10.60 -7.64 13.22
CA ASN A 48 -10.38 -8.87 13.98
C ASN A 48 -10.21 -10.09 13.06
N LEU A 49 -11.05 -10.19 12.02
CA LEU A 49 -10.93 -11.26 11.03
C LEU A 49 -9.60 -11.19 10.27
N LEU A 50 -9.11 -10.00 9.92
CA LEU A 50 -7.80 -9.86 9.29
C LEU A 50 -6.68 -10.35 10.22
N PHE A 51 -6.73 -9.99 11.51
CA PHE A 51 -5.76 -10.47 12.50
C PHE A 51 -5.78 -11.99 12.61
N GLU A 52 -6.96 -12.60 12.66
CA GLU A 52 -7.12 -14.06 12.70
C GLU A 52 -6.53 -14.72 11.44
N ILE A 53 -6.81 -14.19 10.26
CA ILE A 53 -6.24 -14.66 8.99
C ILE A 53 -4.71 -14.56 8.99
N LEU A 54 -4.15 -13.45 9.48
CA LEU A 54 -2.70 -13.27 9.57
C LEU A 54 -2.07 -14.27 10.56
N LEU A 55 -2.72 -14.51 11.71
CA LEU A 55 -2.28 -15.49 12.71
C LEU A 55 -2.38 -16.93 12.21
N ALA A 56 -3.36 -17.23 11.36
CA ALA A 56 -3.53 -18.52 10.70
C ALA A 56 -2.49 -18.79 9.59
N GLY A 57 -1.54 -17.87 9.38
CA GLY A 57 -0.42 -18.05 8.47
C GLY A 57 -0.74 -17.68 7.02
N LEU A 58 -1.57 -16.64 6.80
CA LEU A 58 -1.76 -16.05 5.47
C LEU A 58 -0.43 -15.90 4.74
N GLN A 59 -0.35 -16.36 3.50
CA GLN A 59 0.79 -16.17 2.61
C GLN A 59 0.39 -15.23 1.48
N ILE A 60 1.11 -14.11 1.39
CA ILE A 60 1.05 -13.20 0.26
C ILE A 60 2.28 -13.54 -0.57
N GLU A 61 2.08 -14.22 -1.70
CA GLU A 61 3.19 -14.65 -2.53
C GLU A 61 3.41 -13.68 -3.72
N GLY A 62 4.51 -13.85 -4.45
CA GLY A 62 4.91 -12.98 -5.57
C GLY A 62 4.04 -13.17 -6.82
N GLU A 63 4.45 -12.61 -7.97
CA GLU A 63 3.68 -12.75 -9.24
C GLU A 63 3.44 -14.22 -9.66
N ASP A 64 4.28 -15.15 -9.18
CA ASP A 64 4.29 -16.55 -9.61
C ASP A 64 3.46 -17.49 -8.73
N MET A 65 2.94 -17.00 -7.60
CA MET A 65 2.36 -17.85 -6.56
C MET A 65 1.11 -17.18 -5.96
N PRO A 66 0.02 -17.92 -5.76
CA PRO A 66 -1.27 -17.32 -5.39
C PRO A 66 -1.38 -16.99 -3.91
N PHE A 67 -2.18 -15.98 -3.58
CA PHE A 67 -2.74 -15.76 -2.24
C PHE A 67 -3.23 -17.07 -1.60
N LEU A 68 -2.75 -17.37 -0.40
CA LEU A 68 -3.08 -18.61 0.31
C LEU A 68 -3.41 -18.35 1.77
N ILE A 69 -4.58 -18.80 2.21
CA ILE A 69 -4.92 -18.97 3.62
C ILE A 69 -4.88 -20.46 3.94
N PRO A 70 -3.95 -20.93 4.79
CA PRO A 70 -3.84 -22.36 5.11
C PRO A 70 -5.08 -22.96 5.79
N ASP A 71 -5.79 -22.14 6.58
CA ASP A 71 -7.00 -22.55 7.28
C ASP A 71 -8.21 -22.65 6.31
N PRO A 72 -8.79 -23.85 6.11
CA PRO A 72 -9.90 -24.05 5.17
C PRO A 72 -11.20 -23.35 5.57
N GLU A 73 -11.44 -23.18 6.88
CA GLU A 73 -12.64 -22.51 7.37
C GLU A 73 -12.55 -21.02 7.03
N LEU A 74 -11.43 -20.38 7.34
CA LEU A 74 -11.17 -18.98 6.99
C LEU A 74 -11.14 -18.77 5.47
N ALA A 75 -10.47 -19.65 4.72
CA ALA A 75 -10.39 -19.57 3.26
C ALA A 75 -11.76 -19.65 2.57
N SER A 76 -12.74 -20.31 3.19
CA SER A 76 -14.10 -20.45 2.65
C SER A 76 -14.97 -19.20 2.83
N LEU A 77 -14.55 -18.24 3.66
CA LEU A 77 -15.35 -17.06 3.97
C LEU A 77 -15.46 -16.14 2.75
N ARG A 78 -16.69 -15.86 2.30
CA ARG A 78 -16.93 -14.91 1.19
C ARG A 78 -16.27 -13.55 1.38
N ARG A 79 -16.11 -13.11 2.64
CA ARG A 79 -15.47 -11.83 2.98
C ARG A 79 -14.00 -11.80 2.54
N VAL A 80 -13.31 -12.94 2.51
CA VAL A 80 -11.90 -13.07 2.11
C VAL A 80 -11.68 -12.79 0.64
N GLN A 81 -12.68 -12.97 -0.23
CA GLN A 81 -12.55 -12.67 -1.67
C GLN A 81 -12.08 -11.23 -1.94
N LYS A 82 -12.46 -10.29 -1.08
CA LYS A 82 -11.98 -8.90 -1.19
C LYS A 82 -10.52 -8.75 -0.77
N LEU A 83 -10.09 -9.48 0.27
CA LEU A 83 -8.70 -9.48 0.71
C LEU A 83 -7.78 -10.08 -0.37
N GLU A 84 -8.22 -11.16 -1.01
CA GLU A 84 -7.54 -11.77 -2.15
C GLU A 84 -7.33 -10.76 -3.27
N VAL A 85 -8.37 -10.04 -3.70
CA VAL A 85 -8.26 -8.97 -4.72
C VAL A 85 -7.26 -7.89 -4.29
N ILE A 86 -7.27 -7.48 -3.02
CA ILE A 86 -6.30 -6.49 -2.53
C ILE A 86 -4.88 -7.03 -2.66
N CYS A 87 -4.63 -8.23 -2.15
CA CYS A 87 -3.32 -8.86 -2.15
C CYS A 87 -2.79 -9.16 -3.57
N GLU A 88 -3.63 -9.61 -4.49
CA GLU A 88 -3.24 -10.02 -5.83
C GLU A 88 -3.21 -8.86 -6.84
N ASP A 89 -4.23 -8.00 -6.81
CA ASP A 89 -4.42 -7.01 -7.87
C ASP A 89 -3.91 -5.61 -7.51
N ILE A 90 -3.73 -5.32 -6.22
CA ILE A 90 -3.47 -3.94 -5.75
C ILE A 90 -2.08 -3.78 -5.14
N LEU A 91 -1.63 -4.72 -4.32
CA LEU A 91 -0.36 -4.59 -3.64
C LEU A 91 0.81 -4.65 -4.63
N PRO A 92 1.84 -3.80 -4.48
CA PRO A 92 3.06 -3.91 -5.27
C PRO A 92 3.80 -5.19 -4.89
N LYS A 93 4.16 -5.99 -5.90
CA LYS A 93 4.93 -7.24 -5.73
C LYS A 93 6.41 -7.07 -6.07
N LYS A 94 6.78 -6.03 -6.82
CA LYS A 94 8.17 -5.78 -7.20
C LYS A 94 8.87 -4.90 -6.19
N LEU A 95 10.10 -5.27 -5.80
CA LEU A 95 10.92 -4.47 -4.90
C LEU A 95 11.09 -3.02 -5.37
N SER A 96 11.23 -2.79 -6.68
CA SER A 96 11.31 -1.45 -7.25
C SER A 96 10.04 -0.61 -7.01
N GLU A 97 8.87 -1.24 -7.08
CA GLU A 97 7.58 -0.58 -6.80
C GLU A 97 7.42 -0.30 -5.31
N ILE A 98 7.85 -1.22 -4.43
CA ILE A 98 7.83 -1.03 -2.97
C ILE A 98 8.80 0.08 -2.55
N ARG A 99 9.99 0.17 -3.17
CA ARG A 99 10.93 1.28 -2.96
C ARG A 99 10.35 2.62 -3.40
N ARG A 100 9.61 2.65 -4.51
CA ARG A 100 8.88 3.86 -4.94
C ARG A 100 7.79 4.24 -3.94
N LEU A 101 7.01 3.26 -3.47
CA LEU A 101 5.97 3.46 -2.45
C LEU A 101 6.55 4.06 -1.17
N THR A 102 7.62 3.46 -0.63
CA THR A 102 8.28 3.95 0.60
C THR A 102 8.85 5.35 0.45
N SER A 103 9.42 5.69 -0.71
CA SER A 103 9.82 7.07 -1.03
C SER A 103 8.63 8.04 -0.98
N HIS A 104 7.48 7.68 -1.57
CA HIS A 104 6.29 8.53 -1.52
C HIS A 104 5.71 8.65 -0.11
N LEU A 105 5.70 7.56 0.67
CA LEU A 105 5.28 7.57 2.08
C LEU A 105 6.15 8.53 2.90
N SER A 106 7.46 8.50 2.71
CA SER A 106 8.40 9.35 3.46
C SER A 106 8.25 10.85 3.18
N GLN A 107 7.70 11.22 2.02
CA GLN A 107 7.48 12.61 1.62
C GLN A 107 6.09 13.12 2.03
N ARG A 108 5.19 12.23 2.40
CA ARG A 108 3.80 12.58 2.72
C ARG A 108 3.73 13.32 4.05
N ARG A 109 2.81 14.29 4.13
CA ARG A 109 2.43 14.96 5.36
C ARG A 109 0.99 14.60 5.72
N GLY A 110 0.74 14.33 6.99
CA GLY A 110 -0.58 13.96 7.50
C GLY A 110 -0.87 12.46 7.39
N SER A 111 -2.03 12.07 7.91
CA SER A 111 -2.40 10.66 8.01
C SER A 111 -2.71 10.03 6.65
N LEU A 112 -2.52 8.73 6.56
CA LEU A 112 -2.99 7.89 5.49
C LEU A 112 -4.52 7.83 5.51
N SER A 113 -5.12 7.64 4.33
CA SER A 113 -6.52 7.19 4.33
C SER A 113 -6.55 5.76 4.88
N ARG A 114 -7.71 5.31 5.35
CA ARG A 114 -7.90 3.95 5.84
C ARG A 114 -7.47 2.91 4.81
N GLU A 115 -7.78 3.14 3.54
CA GLU A 115 -7.44 2.24 2.43
C GLU A 115 -5.94 2.19 2.16
N ASP A 116 -5.27 3.33 2.17
CA ASP A 116 -3.81 3.39 2.01
C ASP A 116 -3.10 2.80 3.23
N PHE A 117 -3.62 2.99 4.44
CA PHE A 117 -3.10 2.38 5.67
C PHE A 117 -3.19 0.86 5.60
N GLU A 118 -4.38 0.32 5.30
CA GLU A 118 -4.60 -1.12 5.15
C GLU A 118 -3.62 -1.73 4.15
N ARG A 119 -3.48 -1.13 2.97
CA ARG A 119 -2.56 -1.61 1.93
C ARG A 119 -1.11 -1.49 2.34
N THR A 120 -0.74 -0.46 3.11
CA THR A 120 0.62 -0.28 3.64
C THR A 120 0.96 -1.37 4.63
N VAL A 121 0.04 -1.71 5.53
CA VAL A 121 0.20 -2.84 6.46
C VAL A 121 0.33 -4.17 5.70
N LEU A 122 -0.54 -4.44 4.72
CA LEU A 122 -0.45 -5.68 3.93
C LEU A 122 0.82 -5.73 3.07
N THR A 123 1.28 -4.59 2.55
CA THR A 123 2.59 -4.50 1.85
C THR A 123 3.75 -4.81 2.80
N MET A 124 3.66 -4.37 4.07
CA MET A 124 4.65 -4.69 5.10
C MET A 124 4.68 -6.20 5.39
N VAL A 125 3.52 -6.84 5.50
CA VAL A 125 3.40 -8.31 5.66
C VAL A 125 4.07 -9.03 4.48
N TYR A 126 3.73 -8.65 3.25
CA TYR A 126 4.35 -9.20 2.04
C TYR A 126 5.88 -9.02 2.03
N THR A 127 6.35 -7.85 2.41
CA THR A 127 7.79 -7.52 2.46
C THR A 127 8.52 -8.38 3.49
N ALA A 128 7.91 -8.60 4.67
CA ALA A 128 8.46 -9.48 5.70
C ALA A 128 8.54 -10.95 5.24
N GLN A 129 7.52 -11.44 4.53
CA GLN A 129 7.52 -12.77 3.94
C GLN A 129 8.54 -12.87 2.80
N SER A 130 8.67 -11.86 1.95
CA SER A 130 9.66 -11.84 0.87
C SER A 130 11.08 -11.88 1.43
N LEU A 131 11.32 -11.17 2.54
CA LEU A 131 12.61 -11.17 3.24
C LEU A 131 12.98 -12.56 3.76
N SER A 132 12.02 -13.33 4.31
CA SER A 132 12.29 -14.69 4.82
C SER A 132 12.61 -15.70 3.73
N HIS A 133 12.13 -15.47 2.50
CA HIS A 133 12.40 -16.34 1.34
C HIS A 133 13.60 -15.90 0.50
N THR A 134 14.19 -14.73 0.78
CA THR A 134 15.30 -14.18 -0.02
C THR A 134 16.65 -14.80 0.38
N ILE A 135 17.31 -15.45 -0.58
CA ILE A 135 18.60 -16.13 -0.37
C ILE A 135 19.80 -15.18 -0.54
N SER A 136 19.71 -14.20 -1.46
CA SER A 136 20.80 -13.27 -1.75
C SER A 136 20.94 -12.22 -0.65
N ASP A 137 22.15 -12.08 -0.07
CA ASP A 137 22.43 -11.10 0.97
C ASP A 137 22.14 -9.66 0.55
N THR A 138 22.53 -9.27 -0.67
CA THR A 138 22.26 -7.92 -1.19
C THR A 138 20.77 -7.66 -1.35
N GLN A 139 19.99 -8.65 -1.83
CA GLN A 139 18.54 -8.49 -1.90
C GLN A 139 17.92 -8.45 -0.50
N ARG A 140 18.42 -9.26 0.43
CA ARG A 140 17.95 -9.31 1.82
C ARG A 140 18.14 -7.96 2.53
N GLU A 141 19.26 -7.28 2.29
CA GLU A 141 19.47 -5.92 2.79
C GLU A 141 18.44 -4.94 2.21
N LEU A 142 18.21 -4.96 0.89
CA LEU A 142 17.23 -4.08 0.25
C LEU A 142 15.78 -4.34 0.72
N TRP A 143 15.40 -5.60 0.91
CA TRP A 143 14.10 -5.98 1.48
C TRP A 143 13.99 -5.60 2.96
N GLY A 144 15.08 -5.69 3.73
CA GLY A 144 15.13 -5.25 5.11
C GLY A 144 14.93 -3.74 5.24
N ASP A 145 15.60 -2.97 4.38
CA ASP A 145 15.47 -1.52 4.34
C ASP A 145 14.04 -1.07 4.00
N THR A 146 13.39 -1.72 3.02
CA THR A 146 12.00 -1.41 2.68
C THR A 146 11.05 -1.78 3.82
N LEU A 147 11.28 -2.91 4.50
CA LEU A 147 10.48 -3.32 5.66
C LEU A 147 10.55 -2.28 6.79
N VAL A 148 11.75 -1.79 7.12
CA VAL A 148 11.94 -0.74 8.13
C VAL A 148 11.25 0.56 7.75
N GLN A 149 11.30 0.94 6.46
CA GLN A 149 10.64 2.15 5.96
C GLN A 149 9.11 2.04 6.02
N LEU A 150 8.54 0.89 5.67
CA LEU A 150 7.10 0.63 5.80
C LEU A 150 6.66 0.68 7.25
N PHE A 151 7.39 0.02 8.16
CA PHE A 151 7.12 0.07 9.59
C PHE A 151 7.17 1.51 10.12
N ARG A 152 8.16 2.30 9.70
CA ARG A 152 8.26 3.71 10.08
C ARG A 152 7.03 4.51 9.65
N ALA A 153 6.62 4.37 8.39
CA ALA A 153 5.45 5.07 7.86
C ALA A 153 4.17 4.73 8.64
N ILE A 154 3.96 3.44 8.96
CA ILE A 154 2.82 2.99 9.76
C ILE A 154 2.89 3.56 11.18
N LYS A 155 4.07 3.52 11.82
CA LYS A 155 4.24 4.05 13.18
C LYS A 155 3.99 5.55 13.25
N GLU A 156 4.44 6.30 12.25
CA GLU A 156 4.22 7.75 12.15
C GLU A 156 2.75 8.07 11.92
N ASP A 157 2.04 7.28 11.13
CA ASP A 157 0.60 7.44 10.92
C ASP A 157 -0.22 7.20 12.20
N LEU A 158 0.19 6.23 13.01
CA LEU A 158 -0.43 5.92 14.30
C LEU A 158 -0.02 6.90 15.42
N ALA A 159 0.97 7.75 15.20
CA ALA A 159 1.42 8.68 16.21
C ALA A 159 0.32 9.73 16.48
N PRO A 160 0.08 10.10 17.76
CA PRO A 160 -0.85 11.17 18.06
C PRO A 160 -0.38 12.45 17.34
N PRO A 161 -1.31 13.29 16.85
CA PRO A 161 -0.94 14.58 16.26
C PRO A 161 -0.06 15.31 17.27
N LEU A 162 1.11 15.77 16.84
CA LEU A 162 1.95 16.64 17.67
C LEU A 162 1.05 17.80 18.11
N ARG A 163 0.68 17.82 19.39
CA ARG A 163 -0.11 18.89 19.96
C ARG A 163 0.65 20.16 19.60
N ALA A 164 0.05 21.01 18.77
CA ALA A 164 0.52 22.37 18.64
C ALA A 164 0.66 22.88 20.06
N ALA A 165 1.87 23.27 20.45
CA ALA A 165 2.10 23.95 21.70
C ALA A 165 1.25 25.22 21.66
N GLN A 166 0.02 25.11 22.16
CA GLN A 166 -0.81 26.25 22.53
C GLN A 166 -0.15 26.78 23.80
N ASN A 167 0.86 27.60 23.59
CA ASN A 167 1.39 28.49 24.60
C ASN A 167 0.26 29.49 24.92
N ASN A 168 -0.38 29.28 26.06
CA ASN A 168 -1.08 30.33 26.80
C ASN A 168 -0.06 31.32 27.37
#